data_AF-A0A926NWJ1-F1
#
_entry.id   AF-A0A926NWJ1-F1
#
_cell.length_a   1.000
_cell.length_b   1.000
_cell.length_c   1.000
_cell.angle_alpha   90.00
_cell.angle_beta   90.00
_cell.angle_gamma   90.00
#
_symmetry.space_group_name_H-M   'P 1'
#
loop_
_entity.id
_entity.type
_entity.pdbx_description
1 polymer ?
#
loop_
_entity_poly.entity_id
_entity_poly.type
_entity_poly.pdbx_seq_one_letter_code
_entity_poly.pdbx_strand_id
1 'polypeptide(L)'
;MSKYDPLREHLARLEDVVWAAKLDDVENILGSNLPKSAREHRTWWANSGGSLVHQNAWLDAGWRVERTDLNRDVVVFRRLRIGGTALAGSNGTARPRVREKGSDAERRLAKAMPALRQPVTVTLRAEWTTLGDLHKVPCSATNIPQGPGIVRAVSLREGEPSSLIFPAVSVQTCYSRLRKAMKEDGPEKDSSLLVSLGLNRTTPVECDAVKLGNAWLLTDGRGRKANFEDQTERNLVAQLLYLQELQAGRAAQLLAE
;
A
#
# COMPACT_ATOMS: atom_id res chain seq x y z
N MET A 1 17.46 32.54 9.71
CA MET A 1 16.34 31.59 9.55
C MET A 1 15.50 32.04 8.38
N SER A 2 15.32 31.17 7.39
CA SER A 2 14.44 31.40 6.25
C SER A 2 12.98 31.26 6.69
N LYS A 3 12.08 32.00 6.02
CA LYS A 3 10.61 31.88 6.19
C LYS A 3 10.10 30.44 6.09
N TYR A 4 10.80 29.57 5.34
CA TYR A 4 10.37 28.19 5.07
C TYR A 4 11.11 27.14 5.92
N ASP A 5 11.96 27.56 6.87
CA ASP A 5 12.64 26.64 7.79
C ASP A 5 11.67 25.75 8.59
N PRO A 6 10.50 26.23 9.09
CA PRO A 6 9.54 25.37 9.80
C PRO A 6 9.03 24.20 8.95
N LEU A 7 8.80 24.43 7.65
CA LEU A 7 8.37 23.38 6.73
C LEU A 7 9.50 22.35 6.51
N ARG A 8 10.75 22.81 6.39
CA ARG A 8 11.91 21.91 6.31
C ARG A 8 12.01 21.00 7.53
N GLU A 9 11.90 21.58 8.73
CA GLU A 9 11.98 20.82 9.98
C GLU A 9 10.82 19.84 10.15
N HIS A 10 9.60 20.25 9.80
CA HIS A 10 8.44 19.37 9.81
C HIS A 10 8.68 18.15 8.92
N LEU A 11 9.04 18.37 7.65
CA LEU A 11 9.33 17.31 6.70
C LEU A 11 10.49 16.42 7.15
N ALA A 12 11.54 16.98 7.74
CA ALA A 12 12.69 16.20 8.23
C ALA A 12 12.33 15.25 9.38
N ARG A 13 11.31 15.59 10.19
CA ARG A 13 10.82 14.77 11.31
C ARG A 13 9.78 13.72 10.90
N LEU A 14 9.16 13.85 9.74
CA LEU A 14 8.19 12.87 9.27
C LEU A 14 8.88 11.52 9.01
N GLU A 15 8.32 10.46 9.59
CA GLU A 15 8.74 9.08 9.33
C GLU A 15 8.10 8.52 8.05
N ASP A 16 7.02 9.15 7.59
CA ASP A 16 6.30 8.80 6.36
C ASP A 16 7.19 8.91 5.11
N VAL A 17 6.80 8.15 4.07
CA VAL A 17 7.43 8.23 2.74
C VAL A 17 6.71 9.25 1.84
N VAL A 18 5.42 9.47 2.09
CA VAL A 18 4.56 10.38 1.33
C VAL A 18 3.70 11.16 2.32
N TRP A 19 3.59 12.47 2.10
CA TRP A 19 2.72 13.34 2.88
C TRP A 19 1.88 14.19 1.94
N ALA A 20 0.56 13.99 1.98
CA ALA A 20 -0.41 14.81 1.25
C ALA A 20 -0.90 15.93 2.17
N ALA A 21 -0.37 17.13 1.96
CA ALA A 21 -0.67 18.31 2.75
C ALA A 21 -1.75 19.15 2.08
N LYS A 22 -2.71 19.67 2.87
CA LYS A 22 -3.48 20.82 2.39
C LYS A 22 -2.62 22.07 2.45
N LEU A 23 -2.89 23.06 1.60
CA LEU A 23 -2.16 24.32 1.64
C LEU A 23 -2.28 25.01 3.00
N ASP A 24 -3.44 24.90 3.65
CA ASP A 24 -3.66 25.44 4.99
C ASP A 24 -2.81 24.72 6.05
N ASP A 25 -2.55 23.40 5.91
CA ASP A 25 -1.63 22.67 6.79
C ASP A 25 -0.21 23.21 6.65
N VAL A 26 0.20 23.53 5.42
CA VAL A 26 1.51 24.15 5.15
C VAL A 26 1.59 25.55 5.76
N GLU A 27 0.53 26.36 5.63
CA GLU A 27 0.46 27.71 6.23
C GLU A 27 0.53 27.67 7.75
N ASN A 28 -0.16 26.69 8.37
CA ASN A 28 -0.12 26.45 9.81
C ASN A 28 1.30 26.10 10.28
N ILE A 29 2.02 25.24 9.55
CA ILE A 29 3.42 24.91 9.85
C ILE A 29 4.33 26.13 9.68
N LEU A 30 4.11 26.93 8.64
CA LEU A 30 4.88 28.14 8.37
C LEU A 30 4.56 29.30 9.33
N GLY A 31 3.45 29.22 10.08
CA GLY A 31 2.94 30.32 10.90
C GLY A 31 2.59 31.58 10.09
N SER A 32 2.41 31.45 8.78
CA SER A 32 2.10 32.55 7.87
C SER A 32 1.47 32.04 6.57
N ASN A 33 0.67 32.90 5.96
CA ASN A 33 0.02 32.57 4.70
C ASN A 33 1.05 32.38 3.57
N LEU A 34 0.75 31.44 2.69
CA LEU A 34 1.49 31.22 1.47
C LEU A 34 1.25 32.40 0.52
N PRO A 35 2.25 32.77 -0.30
CA PRO A 35 2.05 33.80 -1.31
C PRO A 35 0.99 33.34 -2.32
N LYS A 36 0.26 34.30 -2.91
CA LYS A 36 -0.77 34.05 -3.93
C LYS A 36 -0.26 33.15 -5.07
N SER A 37 1.00 33.29 -5.46
CA SER A 37 1.64 32.46 -6.49
C SER A 37 1.72 30.96 -6.13
N ALA A 38 1.76 30.59 -4.85
CA ALA A 38 1.70 29.19 -4.42
C ALA A 38 0.32 28.56 -4.67
N ARG A 39 -0.75 29.38 -4.67
CA ARG A 39 -2.14 28.95 -4.95
C ARG A 39 -2.49 29.00 -6.45
N GLU A 40 -1.81 29.84 -7.23
CA GLU A 40 -2.11 30.04 -8.65
C GLU A 40 -1.18 29.28 -9.60
N HIS A 41 0.06 28.99 -9.20
CA HIS A 41 1.07 28.48 -10.12
C HIS A 41 1.68 27.17 -9.61
N ARG A 42 1.43 26.07 -10.34
CA ARG A 42 2.03 24.75 -10.04
C ARG A 42 3.57 24.79 -10.05
N THR A 43 4.17 25.68 -10.85
CA THR A 43 5.63 25.87 -10.93
C THR A 43 6.24 26.41 -9.64
N TRP A 44 5.44 27.03 -8.76
CA TRP A 44 5.90 27.43 -7.43
C TRP A 44 6.32 26.21 -6.59
N TRP A 45 5.61 25.09 -6.77
CA TRP A 45 5.89 23.80 -6.14
C TRP A 45 6.88 22.92 -6.93
N ALA A 46 7.66 23.51 -7.85
CA ALA A 46 8.65 22.76 -8.62
C ALA A 46 9.83 22.32 -7.76
N ASN A 47 10.61 21.37 -8.27
CA ASN A 47 11.79 20.82 -7.60
C ASN A 47 13.09 21.33 -8.24
N SER A 48 13.11 22.59 -8.68
CA SER A 48 14.26 23.17 -9.40
C SER A 48 15.40 23.57 -8.45
N GLY A 49 15.07 23.93 -7.21
CA GLY A 49 16.04 24.32 -6.19
C GLY A 49 16.88 25.56 -6.57
N GLY A 50 17.93 25.83 -5.80
CA GLY A 50 18.89 26.90 -6.11
C GLY A 50 18.52 28.23 -5.44
N SER A 51 18.26 29.28 -6.21
CA SER A 51 17.97 30.62 -5.69
C SER A 51 16.58 30.75 -5.04
N LEU A 52 15.69 29.76 -5.27
CA LEU A 52 14.33 29.76 -4.77
C LEU A 52 14.25 29.12 -3.38
N VAL A 53 14.27 29.98 -2.36
CA VAL A 53 14.38 29.60 -0.94
C VAL A 53 13.23 28.69 -0.46
N HIS A 54 12.03 28.79 -1.04
CA HIS A 54 10.90 27.92 -0.71
C HIS A 54 11.14 26.48 -1.17
N GLN A 55 11.70 26.28 -2.36
CA GLN A 55 11.94 24.95 -2.92
C GLN A 55 13.03 24.20 -2.16
N ASN A 56 14.04 24.93 -1.69
CA ASN A 56 15.10 24.36 -0.86
C ASN A 56 14.55 23.78 0.45
N ALA A 57 13.42 24.28 0.97
CA ALA A 57 12.86 23.80 2.24
C ALA A 57 12.52 22.30 2.21
N TRP A 58 11.86 21.81 1.17
CA TRP A 58 11.59 20.38 1.05
C TRP A 58 12.77 19.60 0.49
N LEU A 59 13.53 20.16 -0.46
CA LEU A 59 14.70 19.49 -1.05
C LEU A 59 15.77 19.21 0.01
N ASP A 60 16.09 20.19 0.86
CA ASP A 60 17.07 20.05 1.95
C ASP A 60 16.57 19.09 3.05
N ALA A 61 15.25 18.98 3.24
CA ALA A 61 14.66 17.98 4.14
C ALA A 61 14.73 16.55 3.57
N GLY A 62 15.20 16.37 2.33
CA GLY A 62 15.21 15.07 1.64
C GLY A 62 13.85 14.71 1.04
N TRP A 63 13.02 15.69 0.71
CA TRP A 63 11.69 15.55 0.11
C TRP A 63 11.61 16.24 -1.26
N ARG A 64 10.66 15.84 -2.10
CA ARG A 64 10.29 16.52 -3.34
C ARG A 64 8.78 16.60 -3.43
N VAL A 65 8.27 17.59 -4.16
CA VAL A 65 6.86 17.60 -4.55
C VAL A 65 6.66 16.56 -5.67
N GLU A 66 5.76 15.62 -5.44
CA GLU A 66 5.35 14.61 -6.41
C GLU A 66 4.16 15.08 -7.25
N ARG A 67 3.15 15.67 -6.60
CA ARG A 67 1.91 16.11 -7.25
C ARG A 67 1.39 17.39 -6.59
N THR A 68 0.84 18.29 -7.39
CA THR A 68 0.13 19.48 -6.92
C THR A 68 -1.25 19.52 -7.53
N ASP A 69 -2.27 19.60 -6.70
CA ASP A 69 -3.67 19.77 -7.07
C ASP A 69 -4.23 21.04 -6.42
N LEU A 70 -4.00 22.17 -7.09
CA LEU A 70 -4.40 23.50 -6.59
C LEU A 70 -5.92 23.68 -6.54
N ASN A 71 -6.70 22.95 -7.35
CA ASN A 71 -8.17 23.01 -7.30
C ASN A 71 -8.73 22.42 -6.00
N ARG A 72 -7.96 21.55 -5.36
CA ARG A 72 -8.30 20.92 -4.08
C ARG A 72 -7.44 21.45 -2.94
N ASP A 73 -6.62 22.46 -3.19
CA ASP A 73 -5.61 22.99 -2.26
C ASP A 73 -4.73 21.88 -1.64
N VAL A 74 -4.28 20.92 -2.44
CA VAL A 74 -3.44 19.80 -1.97
C VAL A 74 -2.10 19.76 -2.69
N VAL A 75 -1.03 19.55 -1.93
CA VAL A 75 0.31 19.22 -2.44
C VAL A 75 0.80 17.92 -1.81
N VAL A 76 1.36 17.05 -2.62
CA VAL A 76 1.88 15.74 -2.21
C VAL A 76 3.39 15.80 -2.23
N PHE A 77 4.00 15.69 -1.05
CA PHE A 77 5.44 15.52 -0.88
C PHE A 77 5.79 14.05 -0.82
N ARG A 78 6.94 13.69 -1.39
CA ARG A 78 7.51 12.35 -1.33
C ARG A 78 8.98 12.41 -0.93
N ARG A 79 9.38 11.52 -0.04
CA ARG A 79 10.76 11.38 0.42
C ARG A 79 11.65 10.87 -0.70
N LEU A 80 12.83 11.46 -0.87
CA LEU A 80 13.82 11.09 -1.89
C LEU A 80 14.48 9.74 -1.57
N ARG A 81 14.57 9.37 -0.29
CA ARG A 81 15.12 8.08 0.17
C ARG A 81 14.26 7.53 1.31
N ILE A 82 13.88 6.26 1.19
CA ILE A 82 13.27 5.50 2.27
C ILE A 82 14.41 5.03 3.18
N GLY A 83 14.48 5.53 4.42
CA GLY A 83 15.46 5.09 5.44
C GLY A 83 16.81 5.83 5.51
N GLY A 84 16.90 7.10 5.12
CA GLY A 84 18.18 7.82 5.04
C GLY A 84 18.24 9.19 5.71
N THR A 85 18.04 9.28 7.02
CA THR A 85 18.38 10.49 7.82
C THR A 85 19.42 10.26 8.91
N ALA A 86 20.12 9.12 8.92
CA ALA A 86 21.20 8.86 9.88
C ALA A 86 22.50 8.45 9.19
N LEU A 87 23.09 9.33 8.37
CA LEU A 87 24.51 9.30 7.95
C LEU A 87 24.87 10.57 7.15
N ALA A 88 24.63 11.74 7.72
CA ALA A 88 25.24 13.01 7.30
C ALA A 88 26.12 13.60 8.41
N GLY A 89 26.64 12.72 9.28
CA GLY A 89 27.43 13.07 10.46
C GLY A 89 28.56 12.08 10.72
N SER A 90 29.38 11.79 9.71
CA SER A 90 30.70 11.24 9.95
C SER A 90 31.68 11.78 8.92
N ASN A 91 32.28 12.93 9.22
CA ASN A 91 33.58 13.30 8.69
C ASN A 91 34.62 12.28 9.22
N GLY A 92 34.61 11.08 8.65
CA GLY A 92 35.68 10.12 8.80
C GLY A 92 36.77 10.47 7.79
N THR A 93 37.89 10.98 8.28
CA THR A 93 39.12 11.23 7.52
C THR A 93 39.48 10.03 6.64
N ALA A 94 39.28 10.15 5.34
CA ALA A 94 39.61 9.09 4.38
C ALA A 94 41.14 9.03 4.18
N ARG A 95 41.76 7.93 4.64
CA ARG A 95 43.08 7.52 4.16
C ARG A 95 43.01 7.28 2.63
N PRO A 96 44.06 7.62 1.86
CA PRO A 96 44.06 7.42 0.41
C PRO A 96 44.06 5.92 0.10
N ARG A 97 42.92 5.40 -0.36
CA ARG A 97 42.83 4.05 -0.94
C ARG A 97 43.51 4.07 -2.30
N VAL A 98 44.52 3.22 -2.46
CA VAL A 98 45.12 2.90 -3.76
C VAL A 98 44.00 2.46 -4.71
N ARG A 99 43.80 3.20 -5.81
CA ARG A 99 42.80 2.87 -6.83
C ARG A 99 43.28 1.65 -7.62
N GLU A 100 42.93 0.45 -7.17
CA GLU A 100 42.89 -0.69 -8.08
C GLU A 100 41.85 -0.39 -9.16
N LYS A 101 42.28 -0.45 -10.44
CA LYS A 101 41.37 -0.27 -11.57
C LYS A 101 40.45 -1.47 -11.60
N GLY A 102 39.27 -1.32 -10.98
CA GLY A 102 38.25 -2.37 -10.96
C GLY A 102 37.99 -2.94 -12.35
N SER A 103 37.63 -4.22 -12.38
CA SER A 103 37.31 -4.98 -13.60
C SER A 103 36.28 -4.24 -14.47
N ASP A 104 36.29 -4.45 -15.80
CA ASP A 104 35.26 -3.89 -16.68
C ASP A 104 33.84 -4.25 -16.20
N ALA A 105 33.67 -5.47 -15.65
CA ALA A 105 32.42 -5.91 -15.05
C ALA A 105 32.02 -5.05 -13.83
N GLU A 106 32.97 -4.71 -12.96
CA GLU A 106 32.72 -3.86 -11.79
C GLU A 106 32.36 -2.43 -12.22
N ARG A 107 33.02 -1.90 -13.25
CA ARG A 107 32.69 -0.59 -13.80
C ARG A 107 31.29 -0.57 -14.42
N ARG A 108 30.91 -1.61 -15.17
CA ARG A 108 29.57 -1.76 -15.76
C ARG A 108 28.50 -1.89 -14.68
N LEU A 109 28.76 -2.67 -13.63
CA LEU A 109 27.85 -2.81 -12.49
C LEU A 109 27.70 -1.46 -11.76
N ALA A 110 28.81 -0.78 -11.43
CA ALA A 110 28.79 0.52 -10.77
C ALA A 110 28.00 1.57 -11.57
N LYS A 111 28.03 1.51 -12.91
CA LYS A 111 27.23 2.37 -13.79
C LYS A 111 25.73 2.03 -13.76
N ALA A 112 25.35 0.76 -13.59
CA ALA A 112 23.95 0.34 -13.57
C ALA A 112 23.27 0.53 -12.19
N MET A 113 24.02 0.42 -11.10
CA MET A 113 23.50 0.47 -9.73
C MET A 113 22.65 1.70 -9.38
N PRO A 114 22.97 2.94 -9.81
CA PRO A 114 22.15 4.10 -9.49
C PRO A 114 20.71 4.01 -10.00
N ALA A 115 20.49 3.44 -11.18
CA ALA A 115 19.15 3.26 -11.75
C ALA A 115 18.36 2.19 -11.00
N LEU A 116 19.01 1.09 -10.62
CA LEU A 116 18.38 -0.02 -9.88
C LEU A 116 18.06 0.32 -8.42
N ARG A 117 18.66 1.37 -7.87
CA ARG A 117 18.40 1.88 -6.51
C ARG A 117 17.36 2.99 -6.48
N GLN A 118 16.75 3.33 -7.62
CA GLN A 118 15.65 4.30 -7.64
C GLN A 118 14.47 3.75 -6.82
N PRO A 119 13.74 4.61 -6.09
CA PRO A 119 12.55 4.19 -5.36
C PRO A 119 11.53 3.59 -6.32
N VAL A 120 10.98 2.43 -5.97
CA VAL A 120 9.93 1.76 -6.73
C VAL A 120 8.60 1.94 -5.99
N THR A 121 7.55 2.31 -6.72
CA THR A 121 6.19 2.30 -6.18
C THR A 121 5.40 1.14 -6.74
N VAL A 122 4.85 0.32 -5.85
CA VAL A 122 3.93 -0.75 -6.20
C VAL A 122 2.56 -0.42 -5.64
N THR A 123 1.53 -0.39 -6.48
CA THR A 123 0.15 -0.15 -6.08
C THR A 123 -0.72 -1.33 -6.51
N LEU A 124 -1.51 -1.86 -5.58
CA LEU A 124 -2.63 -2.74 -5.89
C LEU A 124 -3.90 -1.90 -5.97
N ARG A 125 -4.62 -2.00 -7.08
CA ARG A 125 -6.02 -1.58 -7.17
C ARG A 125 -6.89 -2.82 -7.29
N ALA A 126 -7.81 -3.03 -6.35
CA ALA A 126 -8.71 -4.16 -6.34
C ALA A 126 -10.16 -3.72 -6.09
N GLU A 127 -11.11 -4.43 -6.69
CA GLU A 127 -12.54 -4.19 -6.56
C GLU A 127 -13.25 -5.45 -6.06
N TRP A 128 -13.87 -5.35 -4.88
CA TRP A 128 -14.63 -6.44 -4.28
C TRP A 128 -15.96 -6.65 -5.01
N THR A 129 -16.31 -7.91 -5.28
CA THR A 129 -17.63 -8.34 -5.75
C THR A 129 -18.35 -8.99 -4.58
N THR A 130 -19.53 -8.48 -4.23
CA THR A 130 -20.35 -9.06 -3.16
C THR A 130 -20.87 -10.45 -3.54
N LEU A 131 -20.54 -11.45 -2.72
CA LEU A 131 -21.14 -12.79 -2.80
C LEU A 131 -22.41 -12.84 -1.95
N GLY A 132 -22.39 -12.15 -0.80
CA GLY A 132 -23.52 -11.96 0.11
C GLY A 132 -23.41 -12.80 1.38
N ASP A 133 -24.51 -12.82 2.14
CA ASP A 133 -24.64 -13.57 3.39
C ASP A 133 -24.50 -15.08 3.14
N LEU A 134 -23.49 -15.68 3.76
CA LEU A 134 -23.07 -17.06 3.58
C LEU A 134 -24.16 -18.08 3.96
N HIS A 135 -25.11 -17.74 4.84
CA HIS A 135 -26.23 -18.59 5.23
C HIS A 135 -27.40 -18.47 4.27
N LYS A 136 -27.58 -17.31 3.65
CA LYS A 136 -28.70 -17.03 2.74
C LYS A 136 -28.40 -17.39 1.29
N VAL A 137 -27.22 -17.07 0.78
CA VAL A 137 -26.91 -17.20 -0.65
C VAL A 137 -26.50 -18.63 -1.02
N PRO A 138 -27.23 -19.32 -1.92
CA PRO A 138 -26.90 -20.69 -2.33
C PRO A 138 -25.64 -20.76 -3.20
N CYS A 139 -24.92 -21.89 -3.19
CA CYS A 139 -23.72 -22.09 -4.00
C CYS A 139 -23.97 -22.04 -5.52
N SER A 140 -25.22 -22.20 -5.96
CA SER A 140 -25.65 -22.08 -7.35
C SER A 140 -25.90 -20.64 -7.80
N ALA A 141 -25.74 -19.64 -6.91
CA ALA A 141 -25.96 -18.25 -7.25
C ALA A 141 -24.96 -17.77 -8.32
N THR A 142 -25.47 -17.07 -9.33
CA THR A 142 -24.70 -16.67 -10.52
C THR A 142 -23.66 -15.59 -10.24
N ASN A 143 -23.78 -14.88 -9.12
CA ASN A 143 -22.81 -13.87 -8.68
C ASN A 143 -21.54 -14.50 -8.08
N ILE A 144 -21.49 -15.82 -7.86
CA ILE A 144 -20.33 -16.53 -7.31
C ILE A 144 -19.37 -16.91 -8.46
N PRO A 145 -18.16 -16.30 -8.53
CA PRO A 145 -17.18 -16.61 -9.57
C PRO A 145 -16.71 -18.07 -9.51
N GLN A 146 -16.50 -18.66 -10.68
CA GLN A 146 -16.07 -20.07 -10.82
C GLN A 146 -14.55 -20.22 -10.78
N GLY A 147 -13.85 -19.25 -11.39
CA GLY A 147 -12.39 -19.24 -11.52
C GLY A 147 -11.65 -18.78 -10.27
N PRO A 148 -10.32 -18.60 -10.37
CA PRO A 148 -9.50 -18.22 -9.24
C PRO A 148 -9.73 -16.75 -8.83
N GLY A 149 -9.41 -16.47 -7.57
CA GLY A 149 -9.58 -15.15 -6.99
C GLY A 149 -9.20 -15.11 -5.52
N ILE A 150 -9.53 -13.99 -4.88
CA ILE A 150 -9.38 -13.83 -3.42
C ILE A 150 -10.78 -13.79 -2.82
N VAL A 151 -11.05 -14.64 -1.84
CA VAL A 151 -12.28 -14.59 -1.05
C VAL A 151 -12.00 -13.81 0.23
N ARG A 152 -12.98 -13.01 0.67
CA ARG A 152 -13.01 -12.44 2.01
C ARG A 152 -14.29 -12.89 2.69
N ALA A 153 -14.18 -13.42 3.91
CA ALA A 153 -15.32 -13.69 4.78
C ALA A 153 -15.23 -12.77 6.00
N VAL A 154 -16.27 -12.01 6.28
CA VAL A 154 -16.34 -11.06 7.38
C VAL A 154 -17.38 -11.54 8.38
N SER A 155 -17.00 -11.56 9.65
CA SER A 155 -17.89 -11.86 10.78
C SER A 155 -17.65 -10.85 11.90
N LEU A 156 -18.55 -10.77 12.87
CA LEU A 156 -18.35 -9.95 14.05
C LEU A 156 -17.66 -10.75 15.15
N ARG A 157 -16.57 -10.21 15.70
CA ARG A 157 -15.91 -10.70 16.92
C ARG A 157 -15.95 -9.59 17.96
N GLU A 158 -16.59 -9.86 19.10
CA GLU A 158 -16.79 -8.87 20.17
C GLU A 158 -17.48 -7.57 19.69
N GLY A 159 -18.34 -7.67 18.67
CA GLY A 159 -19.06 -6.54 18.08
C GLY A 159 -18.32 -5.83 16.94
N GLU A 160 -17.04 -6.13 16.72
CA GLU A 160 -16.22 -5.51 15.67
C GLU A 160 -16.03 -6.43 14.45
N PRO A 161 -15.95 -5.89 13.22
CA PRO A 161 -15.68 -6.68 12.03
C PRO A 161 -14.30 -7.35 12.04
N SER A 162 -14.28 -8.65 11.79
CA SER A 162 -13.08 -9.46 11.62
C SER A 162 -13.09 -10.16 10.27
N SER A 163 -12.03 -9.94 9.49
CA SER A 163 -11.88 -10.44 8.13
C SER A 163 -11.03 -11.71 8.07
N LEU A 164 -11.47 -12.69 7.28
CA LEU A 164 -10.66 -13.83 6.84
C LEU A 164 -10.40 -13.67 5.34
N ILE A 165 -9.15 -13.75 4.90
CA ILE A 165 -8.76 -13.61 3.50
C ILE A 165 -8.17 -14.92 2.98
N PHE A 166 -8.67 -15.38 1.83
CA PHE A 166 -8.32 -16.66 1.22
C PHE A 166 -7.90 -16.45 -0.24
N PRO A 167 -6.65 -16.76 -0.64
CA PRO A 167 -6.35 -17.05 -2.03
C PRO A 167 -7.07 -18.35 -2.42
N ALA A 168 -7.79 -18.35 -3.54
CA ALA A 168 -8.58 -19.50 -3.99
C ALA A 168 -8.31 -19.81 -5.46
N VAL A 169 -7.94 -21.06 -5.75
CA VAL A 169 -7.92 -21.60 -7.13
C VAL A 169 -9.30 -21.63 -7.78
N SER A 170 -10.35 -21.74 -6.95
CA SER A 170 -11.74 -21.63 -7.37
C SER A 170 -12.54 -20.97 -6.25
N VAL A 171 -13.03 -19.76 -6.53
CA VAL A 171 -13.87 -19.01 -5.58
C VAL A 171 -15.13 -19.80 -5.23
N GLN A 172 -15.79 -20.42 -6.21
CA GLN A 172 -16.99 -21.23 -5.97
C GLN A 172 -16.71 -22.43 -5.06
N THR A 173 -15.60 -23.14 -5.27
CA THR A 173 -15.24 -24.30 -4.44
C THR A 173 -14.96 -23.87 -3.00
N CYS A 174 -14.19 -22.78 -2.82
CA CYS A 174 -13.92 -22.18 -1.53
C CYS A 174 -15.23 -21.78 -0.81
N TYR A 175 -16.09 -21.02 -1.49
CA TYR A 175 -17.38 -20.60 -0.96
C TYR A 175 -18.28 -21.80 -0.59
N SER A 176 -18.32 -22.83 -1.44
CA SER A 176 -19.13 -24.02 -1.20
C SER A 176 -18.66 -24.82 0.00
N ARG A 177 -17.34 -24.95 0.19
CA ARG A 177 -16.75 -25.61 1.37
C ARG A 177 -17.09 -24.85 2.65
N LEU A 178 -16.94 -23.52 2.63
CA LEU A 178 -17.27 -22.67 3.78
C LEU A 178 -18.76 -22.75 4.13
N ARG A 179 -19.65 -22.63 3.13
CA ARG A 179 -21.10 -22.74 3.33
C ARG A 179 -21.52 -24.11 3.85
N LYS A 180 -20.92 -25.20 3.34
CA LYS A 180 -21.18 -26.55 3.80
C LYS A 180 -20.82 -26.71 5.28
N ALA A 181 -19.62 -26.24 5.69
CA ALA A 181 -19.20 -26.27 7.08
C ALA A 181 -20.17 -25.53 8.03
N MET A 182 -20.74 -24.41 7.56
CA MET A 182 -21.71 -23.61 8.33
C MET A 182 -23.11 -24.22 8.41
N LYS A 183 -23.50 -25.12 7.48
CA LYS A 183 -24.83 -25.75 7.42
C LYS A 183 -24.92 -27.12 8.09
N GLU A 184 -23.80 -27.83 8.27
CA GLU A 184 -23.82 -29.18 8.84
C GLU A 184 -24.12 -29.16 10.35
N ASP A 185 -25.32 -29.61 10.75
CA ASP A 185 -25.69 -29.89 12.14
C ASP A 185 -25.50 -31.38 12.44
N GLY A 186 -24.41 -31.75 13.11
CA GLY A 186 -24.16 -33.13 13.54
C GLY A 186 -22.99 -33.24 14.54
N PRO A 187 -23.08 -34.13 15.55
CA PRO A 187 -22.13 -34.21 16.68
C PRO A 187 -20.76 -34.81 16.33
N GLU A 188 -20.54 -35.33 15.12
CA GLU A 188 -19.38 -36.20 14.83
C GLU A 188 -18.37 -35.69 13.77
N LYS A 189 -18.54 -34.51 13.16
CA LYS A 189 -17.70 -34.15 11.99
C LYS A 189 -17.18 -32.71 11.96
N ASP A 190 -15.85 -32.63 11.90
CA ASP A 190 -14.97 -31.57 11.41
C ASP A 190 -15.32 -30.11 11.77
N SER A 191 -15.59 -29.85 13.06
CA SER A 191 -15.57 -28.48 13.60
C SER A 191 -14.18 -27.84 13.52
N SER A 192 -13.13 -28.63 13.23
CA SER A 192 -11.74 -28.20 13.14
C SER A 192 -11.55 -27.03 12.17
N LEU A 193 -12.25 -27.05 11.02
CA LEU A 193 -12.19 -25.96 10.04
C LEU A 193 -12.79 -24.68 10.61
N LEU A 194 -14.01 -24.71 11.15
CA LEU A 194 -14.62 -23.51 11.73
C LEU A 194 -13.83 -22.98 12.93
N VAL A 195 -13.31 -23.87 13.79
CA VAL A 195 -12.48 -23.51 14.94
C VAL A 195 -11.18 -22.85 14.48
N SER A 196 -10.47 -23.42 13.49
CA SER A 196 -9.23 -22.84 12.95
C SER A 196 -9.44 -21.50 12.23
N LEU A 197 -10.64 -21.29 11.66
CA LEU A 197 -11.08 -20.01 11.11
C LEU A 197 -11.64 -19.05 12.17
N GLY A 198 -11.83 -19.51 13.41
CA GLY A 198 -12.53 -18.81 14.48
C GLY A 198 -13.92 -18.31 14.06
N LEU A 199 -14.66 -19.16 13.36
CA LEU A 199 -16.06 -18.95 12.97
C LEU A 199 -16.99 -19.84 13.81
N ASN A 200 -18.22 -19.39 13.98
CA ASN A 200 -19.30 -20.17 14.60
C ASN A 200 -20.50 -20.21 13.65
N ARG A 201 -21.17 -21.37 13.55
CA ARG A 201 -22.34 -21.60 12.70
C ARG A 201 -23.47 -20.61 12.95
N THR A 202 -23.60 -20.08 14.16
CA THR A 202 -24.66 -19.12 14.51
C THR A 202 -24.32 -17.67 14.15
N THR A 203 -23.04 -17.36 13.90
CA THR A 203 -22.61 -15.98 13.64
C THR A 203 -22.87 -15.65 12.17
N PRO A 204 -23.47 -14.48 11.86
CA PRO A 204 -23.59 -14.01 10.48
C PRO A 204 -22.20 -13.87 9.83
N VAL A 205 -22.08 -14.36 8.59
CA VAL A 205 -20.86 -14.23 7.79
C VAL A 205 -21.21 -13.64 6.44
N GLU A 206 -20.60 -12.52 6.08
CA GLU A 206 -20.75 -11.91 4.76
C GLU A 206 -19.49 -12.20 3.92
N CYS A 207 -19.71 -12.63 2.68
CA CYS A 207 -18.61 -13.00 1.79
C CYS A 207 -18.51 -12.05 0.60
N ASP A 208 -17.27 -11.74 0.24
CA ASP A 208 -16.89 -11.01 -0.97
C ASP A 208 -15.82 -11.78 -1.75
N ALA A 209 -15.64 -11.45 -3.02
CA ALA A 209 -14.51 -11.93 -3.79
C ALA A 209 -13.89 -10.85 -4.69
N VAL A 210 -12.56 -10.84 -4.79
CA VAL A 210 -11.84 -10.24 -5.90
C VAL A 210 -11.66 -11.32 -6.96
N LYS A 211 -12.41 -11.22 -8.05
CA LYS A 211 -12.33 -12.16 -9.19
C LYS A 211 -11.29 -11.75 -10.22
N LEU A 212 -10.96 -12.65 -11.14
CA LEU A 212 -10.10 -12.33 -12.28
C LEU A 212 -10.61 -11.08 -13.01
N GLY A 213 -9.68 -10.14 -13.25
CA GLY A 213 -10.01 -8.86 -13.87
C GLY A 213 -10.54 -7.79 -12.93
N ASN A 214 -10.64 -8.06 -11.62
CA ASN A 214 -10.96 -7.05 -10.59
C ASN A 214 -9.72 -6.59 -9.80
N ALA A 215 -8.51 -6.98 -10.21
CA ALA A 215 -7.27 -6.56 -9.58
C ALA A 215 -6.24 -6.11 -10.61
N TRP A 216 -5.54 -5.02 -10.32
CA TRP A 216 -4.45 -4.47 -11.11
C TRP A 216 -3.23 -4.21 -10.23
N LEU A 217 -2.08 -4.67 -10.69
CA LEU A 217 -0.78 -4.35 -10.12
C LEU A 217 -0.14 -3.25 -10.97
N LEU A 218 0.22 -2.15 -10.33
CA LEU A 218 0.90 -1.01 -10.95
C LEU A 218 2.32 -0.91 -10.39
N THR A 219 3.30 -0.83 -11.28
CA THR A 219 4.71 -0.55 -10.95
C THR A 219 5.14 0.69 -11.70
N ASP A 220 5.52 1.74 -10.98
CA ASP A 220 5.98 3.02 -11.56
C ASP A 220 5.06 3.57 -12.66
N GLY A 221 3.74 3.48 -12.42
CA GLY A 221 2.70 4.02 -13.30
C GLY A 221 2.28 3.11 -14.46
N ARG A 222 2.94 1.96 -14.66
CA ARG A 222 2.50 0.94 -15.63
C ARG A 222 1.71 -0.15 -14.90
N GLY A 223 0.46 -0.34 -15.31
CA GLY A 223 -0.45 -1.31 -14.70
C GLY A 223 -0.74 -2.51 -15.59
N ARG A 224 -0.86 -3.70 -14.99
CA ARG A 224 -1.45 -4.89 -15.63
C ARG A 224 -2.47 -5.54 -14.71
N LYS A 225 -3.40 -6.30 -15.31
CA LYS A 225 -4.32 -7.15 -14.53
C LYS A 225 -3.52 -8.16 -13.73
N ALA A 226 -3.97 -8.43 -12.51
CA ALA A 226 -3.41 -9.50 -11.71
C ALA A 226 -3.72 -10.84 -12.36
N ASN A 227 -2.72 -11.70 -12.48
CA ASN A 227 -2.87 -13.07 -12.96
C ASN A 227 -3.20 -13.99 -11.78
N PHE A 228 -4.48 -14.29 -11.61
CA PHE A 228 -4.91 -15.22 -10.56
C PHE A 228 -4.77 -16.69 -10.92
N GLU A 229 -4.30 -17.07 -12.11
CA GLU A 229 -3.92 -18.46 -12.38
C GLU A 229 -2.57 -18.79 -11.73
N ASP A 230 -1.67 -17.80 -11.67
CA ASP A 230 -0.38 -17.92 -10.99
C ASP A 230 -0.53 -17.86 -9.46
N GLN A 231 -0.06 -18.89 -8.77
CA GLN A 231 -0.18 -19.01 -7.32
C GLN A 231 0.59 -17.90 -6.58
N THR A 232 1.77 -17.53 -7.06
CA THR A 232 2.61 -16.52 -6.42
C THR A 232 1.93 -15.17 -6.45
N GLU A 233 1.37 -14.80 -7.61
CA GLU A 233 0.69 -13.53 -7.80
C GLU A 233 -0.67 -13.48 -7.08
N ARG A 234 -1.42 -14.59 -7.07
CA ARG A 234 -2.64 -14.72 -6.26
C ARG A 234 -2.33 -14.54 -4.77
N ASN A 235 -1.29 -15.18 -4.25
CA ASN A 235 -0.85 -15.02 -2.86
C ASN A 235 -0.38 -13.59 -2.55
N LEU A 236 0.35 -12.95 -3.48
CA LEU A 236 0.77 -11.56 -3.34
C LEU A 236 -0.44 -10.62 -3.18
N VAL A 237 -1.46 -10.78 -4.04
CA VAL A 237 -2.68 -9.96 -3.95
C VAL A 237 -3.43 -10.22 -2.64
N ALA A 238 -3.53 -11.48 -2.20
CA ALA A 238 -4.12 -11.82 -0.91
C ALA A 238 -3.38 -11.14 0.26
N GLN A 239 -2.05 -11.19 0.25
CA GLN A 239 -1.19 -10.55 1.25
C GLN A 239 -1.37 -9.03 1.28
N LEU A 240 -1.46 -8.38 0.13
CA LEU A 240 -1.66 -6.92 0.05
C LEU A 240 -3.05 -6.51 0.56
N LEU A 241 -4.09 -7.28 0.24
CA LEU A 241 -5.44 -7.05 0.78
C LEU A 241 -5.51 -7.27 2.29
N TYR A 242 -4.79 -8.27 2.79
CA TYR A 242 -4.64 -8.49 4.24
C TYR A 242 -3.95 -7.32 4.94
N LEU A 243 -2.82 -6.84 4.40
CA LEU A 243 -2.14 -5.66 4.94
C LEU A 243 -3.04 -4.42 4.91
N GLN A 244 -3.88 -4.27 3.89
CA GLN A 244 -4.85 -3.17 3.81
C GLN A 244 -5.91 -3.24 4.93
N GLU A 245 -6.39 -4.43 5.31
CA GLU A 245 -7.29 -4.60 6.45
C GLU A 245 -6.60 -4.15 7.75
N LEU A 246 -5.36 -4.60 7.99
CA LEU A 246 -4.60 -4.21 9.18
C LEU A 246 -4.33 -2.70 9.24
N GLN A 247 -3.95 -2.09 8.11
CA GLN A 247 -3.71 -0.64 8.03
C GLN A 247 -4.96 0.18 8.27
N ALA A 248 -6.14 -0.39 7.99
CA ALA A 248 -7.42 0.24 8.29
C ALA A 248 -7.92 -0.07 9.71
N GLY A 249 -7.08 -0.67 10.56
CA GLY A 249 -7.39 -0.98 11.96
C GLY A 249 -8.34 -2.17 12.17
N ARG A 250 -8.59 -2.98 11.13
CA ARG A 250 -9.49 -4.14 11.24
C ARG A 250 -8.72 -5.40 11.63
N ALA A 251 -9.33 -6.21 12.49
CA ALA A 251 -8.83 -7.54 12.76
C ALA A 251 -8.92 -8.38 11.49
N ALA A 252 -7.81 -9.00 11.09
CA ALA A 252 -7.76 -9.84 9.91
C ALA A 252 -6.87 -11.05 10.10
N GLN A 253 -7.16 -12.12 9.37
CA GLN A 253 -6.31 -13.30 9.24
C GLN A 253 -6.16 -13.64 7.75
N LEU A 254 -4.93 -13.82 7.32
CA LEU A 254 -4.61 -14.37 6.01
C LEU A 254 -4.42 -15.88 6.13
N LEU A 255 -5.05 -16.62 5.23
CA LEU A 255 -4.93 -18.06 5.18
C LEU A 255 -4.10 -18.45 3.95
N ALA A 256 -3.32 -19.52 4.10
CA ALA A 256 -2.68 -20.15 2.96
C ALA A 256 -3.75 -20.88 2.12
N GLU A 257 -3.49 -20.98 0.82
CA GLU A 257 -4.31 -21.72 -0.15
C GLU A 257 -4.43 -23.21 0.18
#